data_AF-A0A969U7M5-F1
#
_entry.id   AF-A0A969U7M5-F1
#
_cell.length_a   1.000
_cell.length_b   1.000
_cell.length_c   1.000
_cell.angle_alpha   90.00
_cell.angle_beta   90.00
_cell.angle_gamma   90.00
#
_symmetry.space_group_name_H-M   'P 1'
#
loop_
_entity.id
_entity.type
_entity.pdbx_description
1 polymer ?
#
loop_
_entity_poly.entity_id
_entity_poly.type
_entity_poly.pdbx_seq_one_letter_code
_entity_poly.pdbx_strand_id
1 'polypeptide(L)'
;MNGTYQPLSKDGTITGMYLGWVIPDTNEWEALVKLTKSSLGYHLNPTSFCVDLVKKYKGIPKILGISSLEDEYISTDIPSAFEPRIPVERKDVGEMCKSLWLDFPGIDPFAFMARTGGRIHGDPFSVCPILAPNDDGDYEFYCRIGTTKDLQEHWDSFTKESKLECHDGIVSIQLGGNRTKYPAIIPDFFARLEGSIVKAEILNISQPSIFGVEILTKITFAGSNPYASSTFSLLENLVKQ
;
A
#
# COMPACT_ATOMS: atom_id res chain seq x y z
N MET A 1 -13.43 4.42 -22.28
CA MET A 1 -12.59 3.45 -23.02
C MET A 1 -12.80 2.19 -22.24
N ASN A 2 -13.26 1.12 -22.89
CA ASN A 2 -13.16 -0.20 -22.28
C ASN A 2 -11.68 -0.56 -22.39
N GLY A 3 -10.87 -0.05 -21.46
CA GLY A 3 -9.56 -0.64 -21.21
C GLY A 3 -9.85 -2.11 -20.95
N THR A 4 -9.36 -2.97 -21.83
CA THR A 4 -9.58 -4.40 -21.70
C THR A 4 -9.03 -4.76 -20.34
N TYR A 5 -9.91 -5.17 -19.43
CA TYR A 5 -9.52 -5.73 -18.14
C TYR A 5 -8.58 -6.89 -18.45
N GLN A 6 -7.29 -6.63 -18.26
CA GLN A 6 -6.31 -7.66 -18.11
C GLN A 6 -6.14 -7.76 -16.61
N PRO A 7 -6.69 -8.79 -15.95
CA PRO A 7 -6.22 -9.09 -14.61
C PRO A 7 -4.71 -9.23 -14.77
N LEU A 8 -3.96 -8.41 -14.02
CA LEU A 8 -2.50 -8.54 -13.93
C LEU A 8 -2.28 -9.93 -13.33
N SER A 9 -2.25 -10.92 -14.20
CA SER A 9 -2.33 -12.31 -13.84
C SER A 9 -1.05 -12.63 -13.10
N LYS A 10 -1.18 -12.85 -11.79
CA LYS A 10 -0.11 -13.10 -10.81
C LYS A 10 0.75 -11.86 -10.57
N ASP A 11 0.41 -11.13 -9.52
CA ASP A 11 1.26 -10.13 -8.85
C ASP A 11 2.50 -10.79 -8.18
N GLY A 12 3.22 -11.66 -8.92
CA GLY A 12 4.40 -12.42 -8.48
C GLY A 12 5.59 -11.56 -8.03
N THR A 13 5.37 -10.26 -7.88
CA THR A 13 6.26 -9.28 -7.28
C THR A 13 6.00 -9.09 -5.79
N ILE A 14 4.79 -9.29 -5.26
CA ILE A 14 4.51 -9.07 -3.82
C ILE A 14 4.99 -10.28 -3.01
N THR A 15 6.09 -10.10 -2.28
CA THR A 15 6.70 -11.14 -1.43
C THR A 15 6.31 -11.04 0.04
N GLY A 16 5.66 -9.94 0.43
CA GLY A 16 5.28 -9.67 1.80
C GLY A 16 4.66 -8.30 1.97
N MET A 17 4.44 -7.91 3.22
CA MET A 17 3.83 -6.63 3.59
C MET A 17 4.44 -6.11 4.88
N TYR A 18 4.54 -4.79 5.00
CA TYR A 18 4.67 -4.14 6.28
C TYR A 18 3.35 -3.50 6.66
N LEU A 19 2.91 -3.68 7.91
CA LEU A 19 1.90 -2.83 8.51
C LEU A 19 2.63 -1.72 9.26
N GLY A 20 2.29 -0.48 8.96
CA GLY A 20 2.88 0.68 9.61
C GLY A 20 1.84 1.69 10.07
N TRP A 21 2.34 2.68 10.80
CA TRP A 21 1.54 3.73 11.43
C TRP A 21 2.25 5.07 11.27
N VAL A 22 1.51 6.13 10.92
CA VAL A 22 2.00 7.51 11.04
C VAL A 22 2.02 7.89 12.51
N ILE A 23 3.21 7.97 13.09
CA ILE A 23 3.37 8.23 14.52
C ILE A 23 2.96 9.68 14.83
N PRO A 24 2.02 9.93 15.77
CA PRO A 24 1.48 11.27 16.02
C PRO A 24 2.55 12.31 16.37
N ASP A 25 3.64 11.87 17.02
CA ASP A 25 4.67 12.75 17.55
C ASP A 25 5.69 13.20 16.49
N THR A 26 5.95 12.36 15.49
CA THR A 26 6.91 12.67 14.39
C THR A 26 6.20 13.01 13.09
N ASN A 27 4.94 12.61 12.96
CA ASN A 27 4.18 12.63 11.70
C ASN A 27 4.89 11.85 10.58
N GLU A 28 5.68 10.85 10.94
CA GLU A 28 6.36 9.95 10.01
C GLU A 28 5.70 8.57 10.04
N TRP A 29 5.56 7.96 8.86
CA TRP A 29 5.14 6.56 8.76
C TRP A 29 6.27 5.65 9.23
N GLU A 30 5.95 4.65 10.05
CA GLU A 30 6.93 3.69 10.56
C GLU A 30 6.39 2.27 10.47
N ALA A 31 7.21 1.35 9.98
CA ALA A 31 6.82 -0.06 9.90
C ALA A 31 6.84 -0.69 11.30
N LEU A 32 5.78 -1.42 11.63
CA LEU A 32 5.61 -2.07 12.93
C LEU A 32 5.85 -3.58 12.84
N VAL A 33 5.24 -4.22 11.84
CA VAL A 33 5.33 -5.67 11.65
C VAL A 33 5.44 -5.99 10.17
N LYS A 34 6.22 -7.03 9.87
CA LYS A 34 6.37 -7.64 8.56
C LYS A 34 5.53 -8.91 8.50
N LEU A 35 4.67 -9.01 7.51
CA LEU A 35 3.94 -10.22 7.16
C LEU A 35 4.55 -10.84 5.90
N THR A 36 4.90 -12.13 5.96
CA THR A 36 5.30 -12.94 4.80
C THR A 36 4.52 -14.25 4.79
N LYS A 37 4.45 -14.90 3.63
CA LYS A 37 3.81 -16.20 3.46
C LYS A 37 4.85 -17.24 3.05
N SER A 38 4.86 -18.38 3.74
CA SER A 38 5.72 -19.53 3.45
C SER A 38 4.87 -20.81 3.35
N SER A 39 5.51 -21.97 3.16
CA SER A 39 4.85 -23.27 3.25
C SER A 39 4.33 -23.61 4.65
N LEU A 40 4.86 -22.97 5.70
CA LEU A 40 4.43 -23.18 7.09
C LEU A 40 3.23 -22.31 7.49
N GLY A 41 2.93 -21.29 6.69
CA GLY A 41 1.82 -20.35 6.93
C GLY A 41 2.25 -18.91 6.78
N TYR A 42 1.58 -18.03 7.53
CA TYR A 42 1.85 -16.60 7.62
C TYR A 42 2.79 -16.32 8.78
N HIS A 43 3.90 -15.66 8.47
CA HIS A 43 4.92 -15.27 9.44
C HIS A 43 4.77 -13.78 9.73
N LEU A 44 4.55 -13.44 10.99
CA LEU A 44 4.43 -12.06 11.47
C LEU A 44 5.63 -11.73 12.35
N ASN A 45 6.45 -10.80 11.88
CA ASN A 45 7.73 -10.45 12.51
C ASN A 45 7.74 -8.97 12.91
N PRO A 46 7.90 -8.64 14.20
CA PRO A 46 8.09 -7.26 14.64
C PRO A 46 9.34 -6.60 14.05
N THR A 47 9.22 -5.33 13.69
CA THR A 47 10.37 -4.48 13.39
C THR A 47 11.06 -4.05 14.68
N SER A 48 12.33 -3.63 14.59
CA SER A 48 13.03 -2.99 15.69
C SER A 48 12.29 -1.75 16.20
N PHE A 49 11.68 -0.99 15.28
CA PHE A 49 10.90 0.20 15.60
C PHE A 49 9.67 -0.12 16.47
N CYS A 50 8.98 -1.24 16.21
CA CYS A 50 7.85 -1.67 17.02
C CYS A 50 8.23 -1.87 18.49
N VAL A 51 9.42 -2.40 18.77
CA VAL A 51 9.89 -2.63 20.15
C VAL A 51 10.04 -1.34 20.94
N ASP A 52 10.52 -0.29 20.31
CA ASP A 52 10.62 1.02 20.97
C ASP A 52 9.24 1.68 21.10
N LEU A 53 8.39 1.51 20.11
CA LEU A 53 7.07 2.10 20.10
C LEU A 53 6.15 1.53 21.19
N VAL A 54 6.20 0.22 21.45
CA VAL A 54 5.35 -0.41 22.48
C VAL A 54 5.65 0.08 23.90
N LYS A 55 6.88 0.56 24.16
CA LYS A 55 7.25 1.15 25.46
C LYS A 55 6.46 2.44 25.71
N LYS A 56 6.17 3.17 24.64
CA LYS A 56 5.43 4.44 24.66
C LYS A 56 3.92 4.24 24.49
N TYR A 57 3.51 3.34 23.60
CA TYR A 57 2.11 3.07 23.26
C TYR A 57 1.75 1.62 23.63
N LYS A 58 1.39 1.41 24.91
CA LYS A 58 1.12 0.07 25.50
C LYS A 58 -0.02 -0.71 24.81
N GLY A 59 -0.86 -0.06 24.01
CA GLY A 59 -1.96 -0.70 23.28
C GLY A 59 -1.54 -1.42 21.98
N ILE A 60 -0.34 -1.13 21.46
CA ILE A 60 0.12 -1.64 20.17
C ILE A 60 0.15 -3.18 20.10
N PRO A 61 0.66 -3.95 21.08
CA PRO A 61 0.69 -5.41 20.98
C PRO A 61 -0.70 -6.03 20.82
N LYS A 62 -1.69 -5.49 21.55
CA LYS A 62 -3.09 -5.92 21.45
C LYS A 62 -3.68 -5.64 20.07
N ILE A 63 -3.36 -4.50 19.47
CA ILE A 63 -3.84 -4.13 18.12
C ILE A 63 -3.20 -5.03 17.07
N LEU A 64 -1.91 -5.34 17.22
CA LEU A 64 -1.16 -6.20 16.32
C LEU A 64 -1.50 -7.69 16.50
N GLY A 65 -2.24 -8.06 17.55
CA GLY A 65 -2.57 -9.45 17.85
C GLY A 65 -1.38 -10.29 18.30
N ILE A 66 -0.31 -9.65 18.80
CA ILE A 66 0.92 -10.33 19.24
C ILE A 66 0.99 -10.35 20.77
N SER A 67 1.22 -11.54 21.33
CA SER A 67 1.38 -11.75 22.78
C SER A 67 2.77 -11.40 23.28
N SER A 68 3.78 -11.48 22.42
CA SER A 68 5.18 -11.22 22.68
C SER A 68 5.82 -10.58 21.44
N LEU A 69 6.84 -9.74 21.66
CA LEU A 69 7.67 -9.17 20.58
C LEU A 69 8.96 -9.98 20.35
N GLU A 70 9.24 -10.94 21.23
CA GLU A 70 10.49 -11.70 21.24
C GLU A 70 10.42 -12.97 20.40
N ASP A 71 9.20 -13.41 20.06
CA ASP A 71 8.94 -14.66 19.36
C ASP A 71 8.42 -14.40 17.95
N GLU A 72 8.82 -15.25 17.01
CA GLU A 72 8.18 -15.31 15.70
C GLU A 72 6.74 -15.82 15.85
N TYR A 73 5.80 -15.11 15.25
CA TYR A 73 4.41 -15.54 15.21
C TYR A 73 4.11 -16.20 13.86
N ILE A 74 3.82 -17.50 13.89
CA ILE A 74 3.40 -18.29 12.72
C ILE A 74 1.94 -18.67 12.88
N SER A 75 1.14 -18.41 11.86
CA SER A 75 -0.29 -18.75 11.81
C SER A 75 -0.65 -19.43 10.50
N THR A 76 -1.57 -20.38 10.54
CA THR A 76 -2.16 -20.98 9.33
C THR A 76 -3.07 -19.99 8.60
N ASP A 77 -3.71 -19.09 9.35
CA ASP A 77 -4.62 -18.08 8.85
C ASP A 77 -3.96 -16.69 8.85
N ILE A 78 -4.53 -15.77 8.08
CA ILE A 78 -4.05 -14.38 8.01
C ILE A 78 -4.14 -13.77 9.42
N PRO A 79 -3.07 -13.16 9.96
CA PRO A 79 -3.09 -12.59 11.29
C PRO A 79 -4.18 -11.52 11.46
N SER A 80 -4.72 -11.41 12.68
CA SER A 80 -5.85 -10.51 13.01
C SER A 80 -5.58 -9.02 12.74
N ALA A 81 -4.31 -8.60 12.71
CA ALA A 81 -3.94 -7.23 12.33
C ALA A 81 -4.14 -6.93 10.83
N PHE A 82 -4.23 -7.97 9.99
CA PHE A 82 -4.38 -7.89 8.54
C PHE A 82 -5.73 -8.40 8.04
N GLU A 83 -6.34 -9.38 8.72
CA GLU A 83 -7.63 -9.96 8.33
C GLU A 83 -8.71 -8.89 8.04
N PRO A 84 -8.94 -7.86 8.88
CA PRO A 84 -9.98 -6.86 8.62
C PRO A 84 -9.68 -5.92 7.45
N ARG A 85 -8.48 -6.00 6.85
CA ARG A 85 -8.04 -5.19 5.71
C ARG A 85 -8.36 -5.84 4.36
N ILE A 86 -8.92 -7.05 4.41
CA ILE A 86 -9.35 -7.83 3.26
C ILE A 86 -10.86 -7.69 3.18
N PRO A 87 -11.44 -7.47 1.99
CA PRO A 87 -12.86 -7.21 1.90
C PRO A 87 -13.64 -8.51 2.06
N VAL A 88 -14.83 -8.40 2.67
CA VAL A 88 -15.81 -9.48 2.64
C VAL A 88 -16.47 -9.54 1.27
N GLU A 89 -16.76 -10.74 0.77
CA GLU A 89 -17.42 -10.94 -0.52
C GLU A 89 -18.81 -10.27 -0.55
N ARG A 90 -18.91 -9.15 -1.27
CA ARG A 90 -20.15 -8.38 -1.46
C ARG A 90 -20.18 -7.76 -2.85
N LYS A 91 -21.37 -7.43 -3.37
CA LYS A 91 -21.54 -6.89 -4.73
C LYS A 91 -20.81 -5.56 -4.96
N ASP A 92 -20.91 -4.67 -3.99
CA ASP A 92 -20.23 -3.37 -3.95
C ASP A 92 -18.70 -3.50 -3.95
N VAL A 93 -18.18 -4.53 -3.28
CA VAL A 93 -16.75 -4.89 -3.30
C VAL A 93 -16.31 -5.36 -4.70
N GLY A 94 -17.16 -6.07 -5.43
CA GLY A 94 -16.84 -6.51 -6.79
C GLY A 94 -16.59 -5.35 -7.76
N GLU A 95 -17.36 -4.26 -7.65
CA GLU A 95 -17.17 -3.05 -8.47
C GLU A 95 -15.86 -2.34 -8.14
N MET A 96 -15.52 -2.23 -6.85
CA MET A 96 -14.23 -1.71 -6.39
C MET A 96 -13.06 -2.60 -6.85
N CYS A 97 -13.18 -3.93 -6.73
CA CYS A 97 -12.12 -4.84 -7.18
C CYS A 97 -11.87 -4.68 -8.68
N LYS A 98 -12.94 -4.57 -9.48
CA LYS A 98 -12.82 -4.30 -10.92
C LYS A 98 -12.12 -2.97 -11.20
N SER A 99 -12.42 -1.90 -10.44
CA SER A 99 -11.75 -0.61 -10.63
C SER A 99 -10.25 -0.67 -10.27
N LEU A 100 -9.90 -1.51 -9.31
CA LEU A 100 -8.52 -1.79 -8.88
C LEU A 100 -7.87 -2.94 -9.67
N TRP A 101 -8.48 -3.43 -10.75
CA TRP A 101 -7.99 -4.55 -11.57
C TRP A 101 -7.71 -5.85 -10.79
N LEU A 102 -8.44 -6.07 -9.70
CA LEU A 102 -8.37 -7.27 -8.87
C LEU A 102 -9.37 -8.32 -9.38
N ASP A 103 -9.04 -9.59 -9.21
CA ASP A 103 -9.96 -10.71 -9.41
C ASP A 103 -11.00 -10.74 -8.28
N PHE A 104 -12.26 -11.03 -8.58
CA PHE A 104 -13.33 -11.18 -7.59
C PHE A 104 -14.27 -12.32 -8.03
N PRO A 105 -14.68 -13.24 -7.13
CA PRO A 105 -14.47 -13.25 -5.68
C PRO A 105 -13.11 -13.84 -5.24
N GLY A 106 -12.32 -14.41 -6.16
CA GLY A 106 -11.00 -15.00 -5.88
C GLY A 106 -9.88 -13.99 -5.67
N ILE A 107 -10.12 -12.92 -4.89
CA ILE A 107 -9.15 -11.85 -4.68
C ILE A 107 -7.92 -12.41 -3.95
N ASP A 108 -6.71 -12.07 -4.43
CA ASP A 108 -5.50 -12.23 -3.64
C ASP A 108 -5.46 -11.17 -2.52
N PRO A 109 -5.47 -11.57 -1.23
CA PRO A 109 -5.41 -10.63 -0.11
C PRO A 109 -4.25 -9.64 -0.16
N PHE A 110 -3.08 -10.09 -0.63
CA PHE A 110 -1.90 -9.23 -0.71
C PHE A 110 -2.05 -8.21 -1.84
N ALA A 111 -2.58 -8.62 -3.00
CA ALA A 111 -2.87 -7.67 -4.06
C ALA A 111 -3.90 -6.61 -3.62
N PHE A 112 -4.94 -7.03 -2.89
CA PHE A 112 -5.96 -6.11 -2.38
C PHE A 112 -5.38 -5.07 -1.42
N MET A 113 -4.66 -5.52 -0.39
CA MET A 113 -4.09 -4.63 0.61
C MET A 113 -3.02 -3.72 0.00
N ALA A 114 -2.21 -4.21 -0.94
CA ALA A 114 -1.24 -3.38 -1.66
C ALA A 114 -1.92 -2.24 -2.43
N ARG A 115 -3.03 -2.55 -3.14
CA ARG A 115 -3.74 -1.57 -3.96
C ARG A 115 -4.51 -0.54 -3.14
N THR A 116 -5.08 -0.96 -2.02
CA THR A 116 -5.89 -0.09 -1.15
C THR A 116 -5.07 0.61 -0.05
N GLY A 117 -3.80 0.24 0.11
CA GLY A 117 -2.99 0.60 1.26
C GLY A 117 -3.46 -0.06 2.56
N GLY A 118 -4.34 -1.07 2.47
CA GLY A 118 -4.88 -1.83 3.60
C GLY A 118 -5.56 -0.95 4.66
N ARG A 119 -6.05 0.24 4.31
CA ARG A 119 -6.63 1.19 5.27
C ARG A 119 -8.01 0.73 5.72
N ILE A 120 -8.31 0.89 7.01
CA ILE A 120 -9.64 0.68 7.57
C ILE A 120 -10.17 2.04 8.02
N HIS A 121 -11.47 2.28 7.82
CA HIS A 121 -12.07 3.53 8.27
C HIS A 121 -11.92 3.70 9.79
N GLY A 122 -11.30 4.81 10.20
CA GLY A 122 -11.07 5.14 11.61
C GLY A 122 -9.83 4.50 12.24
N ASP A 123 -9.09 3.68 11.50
CA ASP A 123 -7.79 3.17 11.94
C ASP A 123 -6.63 4.00 11.36
N PRO A 124 -5.53 4.17 12.10
CA PRO A 124 -4.41 4.98 11.63
C PRO A 124 -3.35 4.17 10.87
N PHE A 125 -3.60 2.88 10.64
CA PHE A 125 -2.61 1.97 10.08
C PHE A 125 -2.74 1.88 8.55
N SER A 126 -1.61 1.62 7.90
CA SER A 126 -1.59 1.36 6.47
C SER A 126 -0.51 0.35 6.11
N VAL A 127 -0.68 -0.28 4.96
CA VAL A 127 0.17 -1.34 4.46
C VAL A 127 1.12 -0.80 3.40
N CYS A 128 2.40 -1.16 3.53
CA CYS A 128 3.42 -1.04 2.50
C CYS A 128 3.70 -2.43 1.92
N PRO A 129 3.48 -2.68 0.62
CA PRO A 129 3.81 -3.97 0.01
C PRO A 129 5.34 -4.14 -0.11
N ILE A 130 5.81 -5.37 0.01
CA ILE A 130 7.20 -5.76 -0.24
C ILE A 130 7.28 -6.35 -1.63
N LEU A 131 8.02 -5.68 -2.51
CA LEU A 131 8.09 -6.01 -3.92
C LEU A 131 9.47 -6.56 -4.31
N ALA A 132 9.49 -7.51 -5.25
CA ALA A 132 10.68 -7.82 -6.04
C ALA A 132 10.83 -6.79 -7.17
N PRO A 133 12.08 -6.42 -7.55
CA PRO A 133 12.31 -5.57 -8.71
C PRO A 133 11.94 -6.31 -10.02
N ASN A 134 11.63 -5.55 -11.05
CA ASN A 134 11.44 -6.04 -12.42
C ASN A 134 12.81 -6.32 -13.10
N ASP A 135 12.79 -6.71 -14.37
CA ASP A 135 14.00 -7.03 -15.14
C ASP A 135 14.96 -5.83 -15.30
N ASP A 136 14.45 -4.61 -15.21
CA ASP A 136 15.22 -3.36 -15.28
C ASP A 136 15.77 -2.93 -13.89
N GLY A 137 15.43 -3.66 -12.82
CA GLY A 137 15.81 -3.34 -11.45
C GLY A 137 14.86 -2.36 -10.73
N ASP A 138 13.78 -1.95 -11.39
CA ASP A 138 12.79 -1.02 -10.85
C ASP A 138 11.66 -1.73 -10.09
N TYR A 139 11.03 -1.02 -9.17
CA TYR A 139 9.91 -1.52 -8.37
C TYR A 139 8.59 -0.91 -8.85
N GLU A 140 7.63 -1.74 -9.23
CA GLU A 140 6.33 -1.29 -9.71
C GLU A 140 5.24 -1.45 -8.64
N PHE A 141 4.86 -0.33 -8.02
CA PHE A 141 3.78 -0.28 -7.05
C PHE A 141 2.45 -0.02 -7.77
N TYR A 142 1.45 -0.85 -7.48
CA TYR A 142 0.09 -0.64 -7.93
C TYR A 142 -0.73 -0.20 -6.72
N CYS A 143 -1.13 1.07 -6.68
CA CYS A 143 -1.83 1.62 -5.52
C CYS A 143 -2.86 2.67 -5.91
N ARG A 144 -3.85 2.85 -5.04
CA ARG A 144 -4.71 4.01 -5.04
C ARG A 144 -3.88 5.24 -4.67
N ILE A 145 -4.02 6.31 -5.44
CA ILE A 145 -3.63 7.65 -5.00
C ILE A 145 -4.86 8.43 -4.58
N GLY A 146 -4.72 9.23 -3.54
CA GLY A 146 -5.74 10.18 -3.12
C GLY A 146 -5.63 11.49 -3.90
N THR A 147 -6.65 12.32 -3.76
CA THR A 147 -6.70 13.67 -4.32
C THR A 147 -6.91 14.70 -3.22
N THR A 148 -6.33 15.88 -3.41
CA THR A 148 -6.56 17.01 -2.51
C THR A 148 -7.99 17.52 -2.63
N LYS A 149 -8.45 18.27 -1.61
CA LYS A 149 -9.76 18.93 -1.61
C LYS A 149 -9.96 19.77 -2.88
N ASP A 150 -8.95 20.55 -3.26
CA ASP A 150 -9.00 21.39 -4.47
C ASP A 150 -9.23 20.56 -5.74
N LEU A 151 -8.61 19.38 -5.86
CA LEU A 151 -8.83 18.50 -7.00
C LEU A 151 -10.20 17.79 -6.92
N GLN A 152 -10.70 17.49 -5.72
CA GLN A 152 -12.05 16.95 -5.55
C GLN A 152 -13.12 17.92 -6.05
N GLU A 153 -12.94 19.23 -5.86
CA GLU A 153 -13.84 20.27 -6.38
C GLU A 153 -13.84 20.35 -7.92
N HIS A 154 -12.78 19.84 -8.56
CA HIS A 154 -12.63 19.80 -10.02
C HIS A 154 -12.79 18.38 -10.59
N TRP A 155 -13.38 17.46 -9.84
CA TRP A 155 -13.45 16.04 -10.20
C TRP A 155 -14.10 15.78 -11.57
N ASP A 156 -15.15 16.54 -11.92
CA ASP A 156 -15.84 16.41 -13.20
C ASP A 156 -14.96 16.75 -14.41
N SER A 157 -13.83 17.41 -14.19
CA SER A 157 -12.83 17.72 -15.22
C SER A 157 -11.85 16.58 -15.47
N PHE A 158 -11.98 15.45 -14.77
CA PHE A 158 -11.16 14.27 -15.05
C PHE A 158 -11.57 13.67 -16.39
N THR A 159 -10.65 13.67 -17.35
CA THR A 159 -10.89 13.11 -18.69
C THR A 159 -9.86 12.03 -19.02
N LYS A 160 -10.02 11.38 -20.18
CA LYS A 160 -9.01 10.45 -20.70
C LYS A 160 -7.66 11.11 -20.99
N GLU A 161 -7.62 12.44 -21.06
CA GLU A 161 -6.39 13.20 -21.29
C GLU A 161 -5.68 13.57 -19.99
N SER A 162 -6.29 13.30 -18.83
CA SER A 162 -5.64 13.49 -17.54
C SER A 162 -4.41 12.60 -17.41
N LYS A 163 -3.33 13.15 -16.83
CA LYS A 163 -2.03 12.46 -16.69
C LYS A 163 -1.46 12.69 -15.31
N LEU A 164 -0.64 11.74 -14.88
CA LEU A 164 0.27 11.95 -13.77
C LEU A 164 1.61 12.42 -14.31
N GLU A 165 2.18 13.40 -13.64
CA GLU A 165 3.53 13.87 -13.87
C GLU A 165 4.36 13.69 -12.62
N CYS A 166 5.60 13.24 -12.80
CA CYS A 166 6.57 13.11 -11.74
C CYS A 166 7.73 14.07 -11.99
N HIS A 167 8.04 14.92 -11.02
CA HIS A 167 9.21 15.78 -11.05
C HIS A 167 9.85 15.76 -9.66
N ASP A 168 11.13 15.39 -9.59
CA ASP A 168 11.88 15.25 -8.33
C ASP A 168 11.16 14.39 -7.27
N GLY A 169 10.57 13.28 -7.70
CA GLY A 169 9.81 12.37 -6.82
C GLY A 169 8.43 12.88 -6.38
N ILE A 170 8.06 14.11 -6.75
CA ILE A 170 6.73 14.67 -6.48
C ILE A 170 5.77 14.28 -7.60
N VAL A 171 4.68 13.63 -7.22
CA VAL A 171 3.61 13.24 -8.14
C VAL A 171 2.52 14.31 -8.17
N SER A 172 2.15 14.73 -9.37
CA SER A 172 1.08 15.70 -9.60
C SER A 172 0.13 15.23 -10.70
N ILE A 173 -1.13 15.64 -10.62
CA ILE A 173 -2.19 15.34 -11.56
C ILE A 173 -2.41 16.56 -12.45
N GLN A 174 -2.26 16.37 -13.75
CA GLN A 174 -2.67 17.31 -14.77
C GLN A 174 -4.03 16.88 -15.32
N LEU A 175 -5.01 17.78 -15.32
CA LEU A 175 -6.31 17.54 -15.94
C LEU A 175 -6.24 17.84 -17.44
N GLY A 176 -7.01 17.12 -18.26
CA GLY A 176 -6.99 17.26 -19.72
C GLY A 176 -7.06 18.71 -20.19
N GLY A 177 -6.05 19.14 -20.95
CA GLY A 177 -5.95 20.51 -21.49
C GLY A 177 -5.62 21.62 -20.47
N ASN A 178 -5.54 21.32 -19.18
CA ASN A 178 -5.20 22.29 -18.14
C ASN A 178 -3.67 22.36 -17.93
N ARG A 179 -3.11 23.57 -17.81
CA ARG A 179 -1.68 23.76 -17.49
C ARG A 179 -1.41 23.71 -15.98
N THR A 180 -2.44 23.87 -15.16
CA THR A 180 -2.35 23.78 -13.70
C THR A 180 -2.24 22.32 -13.28
N LYS A 181 -1.30 22.05 -12.38
CA LYS A 181 -1.07 20.73 -11.79
C LYS A 181 -1.57 20.73 -10.35
N TYR A 182 -2.21 19.66 -9.95
CA TYR A 182 -2.70 19.45 -8.59
C TYR A 182 -1.83 18.40 -7.90
N PRO A 183 -1.42 18.59 -6.64
CA PRO A 183 -0.64 17.58 -5.93
C PRO A 183 -1.45 16.29 -5.77
N ALA A 184 -0.81 15.14 -6.06
CA ALA A 184 -1.38 13.83 -5.75
C ALA A 184 -1.06 13.45 -4.30
N ILE A 185 -1.97 12.76 -3.63
CA ILE A 185 -1.72 12.19 -2.31
C ILE A 185 -1.26 10.75 -2.51
N ILE A 186 0.03 10.49 -2.32
CA ILE A 186 0.60 9.13 -2.36
C ILE A 186 0.59 8.50 -0.96
N PRO A 187 0.64 7.17 -0.85
CA PRO A 187 0.80 6.50 0.45
C PRO A 187 2.03 6.98 1.23
N ASP A 188 1.86 7.20 2.53
CA ASP A 188 2.89 7.81 3.40
C ASP A 188 4.20 6.99 3.49
N PHE A 189 4.12 5.67 3.28
CA PHE A 189 5.29 4.80 3.29
C PHE A 189 6.31 5.14 2.21
N PHE A 190 5.92 5.79 1.10
CA PHE A 190 6.87 6.17 0.04
C PHE A 190 7.96 7.11 0.55
N ALA A 191 7.66 7.94 1.55
CA ALA A 191 8.64 8.83 2.17
C ALA A 191 9.70 8.09 3.01
N ARG A 192 9.50 6.79 3.24
CA ARG A 192 10.40 5.93 4.03
C ARG A 192 11.21 4.96 3.20
N LEU A 193 10.88 4.86 1.91
CA LEU A 193 11.59 4.01 0.97
C LEU A 193 12.88 4.68 0.50
N GLU A 194 13.95 3.90 0.40
CA GLU A 194 15.23 4.33 -0.14
C GLU A 194 15.22 4.32 -1.67
N GLY A 195 15.25 5.51 -2.28
CA GLY A 195 15.19 5.65 -3.73
C GLY A 195 14.30 6.83 -4.13
N SER A 196 13.68 6.74 -5.31
CA SER A 196 12.82 7.81 -5.80
C SER A 196 11.71 7.30 -6.71
N ILE A 197 10.58 8.00 -6.70
CA ILE A 197 9.54 7.84 -7.71
C ILE A 197 10.06 8.46 -9.01
N VAL A 198 10.15 7.66 -10.06
CA VAL A 198 10.63 8.11 -11.38
C VAL A 198 9.50 8.24 -12.39
N LYS A 199 8.39 7.53 -12.17
CA LYS A 199 7.23 7.56 -13.06
C LYS A 199 5.96 7.24 -12.29
N ALA A 200 4.86 7.87 -12.69
CA ALA A 200 3.53 7.53 -12.23
C ALA A 200 2.56 7.52 -13.41
N GLU A 201 1.65 6.53 -13.45
CA GLU A 201 0.73 6.32 -14.57
C GLU A 201 -0.67 6.00 -14.05
N ILE A 202 -1.67 6.73 -14.55
CA ILE A 202 -3.08 6.41 -14.27
C ILE A 202 -3.44 5.20 -15.11
N LEU A 203 -3.76 4.10 -14.44
CA LEU A 203 -4.19 2.87 -15.09
C LEU A 203 -5.70 2.83 -15.25
N ASN A 204 -6.42 3.28 -14.22
CA ASN A 204 -7.86 3.27 -14.22
C ASN A 204 -8.45 4.33 -13.28
N ILE A 205 -9.66 4.79 -13.61
CA ILE A 205 -10.43 5.73 -12.80
C ILE A 205 -11.84 5.15 -12.71
N SER A 206 -12.33 4.89 -11.49
CA SER A 206 -13.68 4.40 -11.31
C SER A 206 -14.70 5.48 -11.64
N GLN A 207 -15.94 5.05 -11.92
CA GLN A 207 -17.07 5.95 -11.78
C GLN A 207 -17.22 6.34 -10.31
N PRO A 208 -17.77 7.52 -10.00
CA PRO A 208 -18.16 7.88 -8.63
C PRO A 208 -19.09 6.82 -8.04
N SER A 209 -18.81 6.42 -6.81
CA SER A 209 -19.58 5.42 -6.06
C SER A 209 -19.78 5.87 -4.61
N ILE A 210 -20.45 5.05 -3.81
CA ILE A 210 -20.55 5.27 -2.37
C ILE A 210 -19.18 5.26 -1.66
N PHE A 211 -18.15 4.71 -2.29
CA PHE A 211 -16.76 4.72 -1.80
C PHE A 211 -15.95 5.92 -2.32
N GLY A 212 -16.61 6.82 -3.05
CA GLY A 212 -15.98 7.89 -3.80
C GLY A 212 -15.42 7.37 -5.11
N VAL A 213 -14.30 7.95 -5.53
CA VAL A 213 -13.62 7.61 -6.78
C VAL A 213 -12.28 6.97 -6.49
N GLU A 214 -12.02 5.87 -7.18
CA GLU A 214 -10.79 5.10 -7.13
C GLU A 214 -9.92 5.48 -8.32
N ILE A 215 -8.69 5.93 -8.06
CA ILE A 215 -7.66 6.15 -9.09
C ILE A 215 -6.60 5.08 -8.90
N LEU A 216 -6.67 4.02 -9.70
CA LEU A 216 -5.61 3.02 -9.75
C LEU A 216 -4.41 3.61 -10.48
N THR A 217 -3.27 3.62 -9.81
CA THR A 217 -2.02 4.17 -10.32
C THR A 217 -0.92 3.11 -10.29
N LYS A 218 -0.08 3.11 -11.32
CA LYS A 218 1.23 2.46 -11.28
C LYS A 218 2.29 3.49 -10.94
N ILE A 219 3.06 3.25 -9.89
CA ILE A 219 4.21 4.06 -9.49
C ILE A 219 5.46 3.23 -9.75
N THR A 220 6.32 3.70 -10.64
CA THR A 220 7.66 3.14 -10.84
C THR A 220 8.62 3.83 -9.90
N PHE A 221 9.28 3.02 -9.07
CA PHE A 221 10.21 3.47 -8.06
C PHE A 221 11.60 2.89 -8.34
N ALA A 222 12.58 3.76 -8.50
CA ALA A 222 13.96 3.37 -8.79
C ALA A 222 14.79 3.35 -7.49
N GLY A 223 15.62 2.31 -7.33
CA GLY A 223 16.50 2.11 -6.19
C GLY A 223 17.09 0.71 -6.19
N SER A 224 18.17 0.48 -5.44
CA SER A 224 18.77 -0.87 -5.33
C SER A 224 18.04 -1.77 -4.32
N ASN A 225 17.51 -1.18 -3.25
CA ASN A 225 16.64 -1.82 -2.27
C ASN A 225 15.82 -0.74 -1.52
N PRO A 226 14.53 -0.55 -1.87
CA PRO A 226 13.65 0.44 -1.24
C PRO A 226 13.49 0.24 0.27
N TYR A 227 13.73 -0.97 0.78
CA TYR A 227 13.50 -1.33 2.17
C TYR A 227 14.79 -1.34 3.01
N ALA A 228 15.85 -0.68 2.55
CA ALA A 228 17.15 -0.66 3.25
C ALA A 228 17.18 0.27 4.48
N SER A 229 16.20 1.16 4.64
CA SER A 229 16.12 2.06 5.79
C SER A 229 15.80 1.30 7.09
N SER A 230 16.24 1.86 8.22
CA SER A 230 16.13 1.20 9.54
C SER A 230 14.70 0.97 10.01
N THR A 231 13.71 1.69 9.45
CA THR A 231 12.28 1.48 9.76
C THR A 231 11.83 0.05 9.42
N PHE A 232 12.41 -0.56 8.37
CA PHE A 232 12.06 -1.91 7.90
C PHE A 232 12.89 -3.01 8.55
N SER A 233 13.87 -2.66 9.38
CA SER A 233 14.73 -3.63 10.06
C SER A 233 13.91 -4.50 11.01
N LEU A 234 14.06 -5.81 10.88
CA LEU A 234 13.49 -6.77 11.84
C LEU A 234 14.27 -6.74 13.15
N LEU A 235 13.62 -7.17 14.23
CA LEU A 235 14.29 -7.37 15.51
C LEU A 235 15.42 -8.41 15.36
N GLU A 236 16.65 -8.08 15.81
CA GLU A 236 17.88 -8.86 15.55
C GLU A 236 17.78 -10.35 15.95
N ASN A 237 16.99 -10.68 16.98
CA ASN A 237 16.79 -12.06 17.43
C ASN A 237 15.96 -12.90 16.46
N LEU A 238 15.21 -12.28 15.55
CA LEU A 238 14.36 -12.93 14.55
C LEU A 238 15.07 -13.07 13.18
N VAL A 239 16.27 -12.52 13.02
CA VAL A 239 17.06 -12.63 11.78
C VAL A 239 17.83 -13.96 11.70
N LYS A 240 17.82 -14.75 12.78
CA LYS A 240 18.52 -16.04 12.88
C LYS A 240 17.56 -17.23 12.73
N GLN A 241 17.00 -17.48 11.55
CA GLN A 241 16.51 -18.80 11.14
C GLN A 241 16.73 -19.02 9.65
#